data_AF-A0A537LX12-F1
#
_entry.id   AF-A0A537LX12-F1
#
_cell.length_a   1.000
_cell.length_b   1.000
_cell.length_c   1.000
_cell.angle_alpha   90.00
_cell.angle_beta   90.00
_cell.angle_gamma   90.00
#
_symmetry.space_group_name_H-M   'P 1'
#
loop_
_entity.id
_entity.type
_entity.pdbx_description
1 polymer ?
#
loop_
_entity_poly.entity_id
_entity_poly.type
_entity_poly.pdbx_seq_one_letter_code
_entity_poly.pdbx_strand_id
1 'polypeptide(L)'
;MNAFDDTLHRALARIRGQALPVRTSSGLAPDPEVTIGISTIKIVTEEQIQAIAFGPLDTEPTVVVRLDPIGRDVTDMLPFARFIEATVQRSIVADAPMRIWIPHAVTLEALDVLGHRYWRNQQAPAEIVRMGEICRIIAHEATIP
;
A
#
# COMPACT_ATOMS: atom_id res chain seq x y z
N MET A 1 28.77 3.64 19.82
CA MET A 1 29.53 2.42 19.49
C MET A 1 29.47 2.27 17.98
N ASN A 2 30.61 2.26 17.27
CA ASN A 2 30.57 2.12 15.82
C ASN A 2 30.28 0.64 15.44
N ALA A 3 29.97 0.37 14.18
CA ALA A 3 29.63 -0.99 13.71
C ALA A 3 30.78 -2.00 13.89
N PHE A 4 32.03 -1.54 13.82
CA PHE A 4 33.22 -2.35 14.02
C PHE A 4 33.37 -2.79 15.49
N ASP A 5 33.18 -1.87 16.43
CA ASP A 5 33.24 -2.14 17.87
C ASP A 5 32.16 -3.15 18.28
N ASP A 6 30.93 -3.00 17.77
CA ASP A 6 29.82 -3.92 18.04
C ASP A 6 30.13 -5.34 17.52
N THR A 7 30.68 -5.44 16.31
CA THR A 7 31.07 -6.72 15.71
C THR A 7 32.15 -7.42 16.53
N LEU A 8 33.13 -6.66 17.02
CA LEU A 8 34.24 -7.18 17.83
C LEU A 8 33.77 -7.65 19.21
N HIS A 9 32.83 -6.92 19.83
CA HIS A 9 32.20 -7.31 21.09
C HIS A 9 31.38 -8.59 20.93
N ARG A 10 30.57 -8.71 19.87
CA ARG A 10 29.80 -9.93 19.55
C ARG A 10 30.71 -11.15 19.31
N ALA A 11 31.82 -10.96 18.60
CA ALA A 11 32.80 -12.01 18.35
C ALA A 11 33.46 -12.50 19.65
N LEU A 12 33.88 -11.57 20.52
CA LEU A 12 34.47 -11.89 21.83
C LEU A 12 33.50 -12.61 22.75
N ALA A 13 32.24 -12.16 22.82
CA ALA A 13 31.22 -12.82 23.63
C ALA A 13 30.95 -14.25 23.16
N ARG A 14 30.94 -14.49 21.84
CA ARG A 14 30.77 -15.84 21.27
C ARG A 14 31.94 -16.77 21.61
N ILE A 15 33.18 -16.28 21.53
CA ILE A 15 34.39 -17.05 21.91
C ILE A 15 34.37 -17.40 23.40
N ARG A 16 33.84 -16.51 24.25
CA ARG A 16 33.80 -16.67 25.71
C ARG A 16 32.56 -17.38 26.24
N GLY A 17 31.62 -17.78 25.38
CA GLY A 17 30.34 -18.38 25.81
C GLY A 17 29.48 -17.42 26.63
N GLN A 18 29.56 -16.11 26.35
CA GLN A 18 28.84 -15.06 27.06
C GLN A 18 27.72 -14.47 26.20
N ALA A 19 26.65 -14.01 26.84
CA ALA A 19 25.59 -13.25 26.19
C ALA A 19 25.91 -11.75 26.24
N LEU A 20 25.64 -11.05 25.13
CA LEU A 20 25.81 -9.60 25.02
C LEU A 20 24.42 -8.94 24.99
N PRO A 21 24.02 -8.18 26.01
CA PRO A 21 22.72 -7.53 26.03
C PRO A 21 22.70 -6.38 25.00
N VAL A 22 21.98 -6.58 23.90
CA VAL A 22 21.69 -5.51 22.94
C VAL A 22 20.48 -4.74 23.46
N ARG A 23 20.71 -3.54 24.00
CA ARG A 23 19.62 -2.63 24.38
C ARG A 23 19.15 -1.91 23.11
N THR A 24 18.03 -2.36 22.55
CA THR A 24 17.32 -1.64 21.51
C THR A 24 16.23 -0.78 22.13
N SER A 25 16.10 0.47 21.68
CA SER A 25 14.94 1.30 21.97
C SER A 25 13.95 1.19 20.81
N SER A 26 12.71 0.83 21.08
CA SER A 26 11.59 1.02 20.15
C SER A 26 10.88 2.32 20.49
N GLY A 27 10.77 3.23 19.53
CA GLY A 27 9.96 4.43 19.65
C GLY A 27 8.56 4.19 19.07
N LEU A 28 7.52 4.71 19.74
CA LEU A 28 6.22 4.90 19.11
C LEU A 28 6.31 6.21 18.33
N ALA A 29 6.34 6.13 17.00
CA ALA A 29 6.12 7.29 16.16
C ALA A 29 4.63 7.64 16.17
N PRO A 30 4.25 8.93 16.09
CA PRO A 30 2.87 9.31 15.87
C PRO A 30 2.37 8.68 14.56
N ASP A 31 1.07 8.36 14.53
CA ASP A 31 0.46 7.84 13.31
C ASP A 31 0.56 8.91 12.20
N PRO A 32 0.89 8.52 10.96
CA PRO A 32 0.97 9.44 9.85
C PRO A 32 -0.36 10.15 9.63
N GLU A 33 -0.29 11.45 9.32
CA GLU A 33 -1.48 12.30 9.17
C GLU A 33 -2.44 11.77 8.10
N VAL A 34 -1.92 11.08 7.08
CA VAL A 34 -2.72 10.50 6.01
C VAL A 34 -2.68 8.97 6.14
N THR A 35 -3.70 8.42 6.79
CA THR A 35 -3.90 6.97 6.91
C THR A 35 -5.19 6.54 6.22
N ILE A 36 -5.10 5.54 5.33
CA ILE A 36 -6.24 4.96 4.61
C ILE A 36 -6.23 3.44 4.66
N GLY A 37 -7.39 2.82 4.54
CA GLY A 37 -7.56 1.38 4.33
C GLY A 37 -8.00 1.09 2.89
N ILE A 38 -7.48 0.01 2.31
CA ILE A 38 -7.93 -0.53 1.03
C ILE A 38 -8.10 -2.04 1.19
N SER A 39 -9.25 -2.58 0.80
CA SER A 39 -9.54 -4.02 0.85
C SER A 39 -10.34 -4.47 -0.35
N THR A 40 -9.91 -5.56 -0.99
CA THR A 40 -10.76 -6.28 -1.94
C THR A 40 -11.84 -7.06 -1.19
N ILE A 41 -13.10 -6.84 -1.56
CA ILE A 41 -14.24 -7.58 -0.97
C ILE A 41 -14.48 -8.86 -1.76
N LYS A 42 -14.39 -8.79 -3.09
CA LYS A 42 -14.65 -9.94 -3.96
C LYS A 42 -13.86 -9.84 -5.26
N ILE A 43 -13.29 -10.97 -5.63
CA ILE A 43 -12.51 -11.18 -6.85
C ILE A 43 -13.22 -12.28 -7.63
N VAL A 44 -13.44 -12.07 -8.93
CA VAL A 44 -14.09 -13.08 -9.80
C VAL A 44 -13.04 -13.97 -10.46
N THR A 45 -11.91 -13.40 -10.86
CA THR A 45 -10.77 -14.11 -11.46
C THR A 45 -9.48 -13.42 -11.03
N GLU A 46 -8.32 -14.05 -11.27
CA GLU A 46 -6.99 -13.51 -10.94
C GLU A 46 -6.78 -12.06 -11.42
N GLU A 47 -7.48 -11.65 -12.49
CA GLU A 47 -7.34 -10.33 -13.10
C GLU A 47 -8.52 -9.38 -12.84
N GLN A 48 -9.55 -9.82 -12.10
CA GLN A 48 -10.84 -9.10 -12.03
C GLN A 48 -11.37 -8.91 -10.61
N ILE A 49 -11.32 -7.66 -10.18
CA ILE A 49 -11.96 -7.19 -8.95
C ILE A 49 -13.44 -6.94 -9.21
N GLN A 50 -14.29 -7.59 -8.42
CA GLN A 50 -15.73 -7.33 -8.41
C GLN A 50 -16.10 -6.23 -7.43
N ALA A 51 -15.41 -6.14 -6.29
CA ALA A 51 -15.71 -5.11 -5.30
C ALA A 51 -14.46 -4.72 -4.50
N ILE A 52 -14.33 -3.42 -4.24
CA ILE A 52 -13.25 -2.81 -3.46
C ILE A 52 -13.85 -1.88 -2.41
N ALA A 53 -13.40 -2.01 -1.17
CA ALA A 53 -13.65 -1.09 -0.08
C ALA A 53 -12.43 -0.20 0.12
N PHE A 54 -12.63 1.10 0.30
CA PHE A 54 -11.56 2.05 0.58
C PHE A 54 -12.05 3.23 1.41
N GLY A 55 -11.17 3.86 2.16
CA GLY A 55 -11.50 5.04 2.96
C GLY A 55 -10.53 5.28 4.11
N PRO A 56 -10.74 6.35 4.91
CA PRO A 56 -10.11 6.49 6.22
C PRO A 56 -10.48 5.32 7.14
N LEU A 57 -9.59 4.94 8.07
CA LEU A 57 -9.79 3.78 8.95
C LEU A 57 -10.92 3.94 9.98
N ASP A 58 -11.19 5.18 10.42
CA ASP A 58 -12.17 5.47 11.47
C ASP A 58 -13.55 5.85 10.91
N THR A 59 -13.78 5.64 9.62
CA THR A 59 -15.02 6.02 8.93
C THR A 59 -15.58 4.85 8.16
N GLU A 60 -16.89 4.87 7.89
CA GLU A 60 -17.51 3.89 7.01
C GLU A 60 -16.83 3.92 5.62
N PRO A 61 -16.34 2.77 5.11
CA PRO A 61 -15.61 2.75 3.86
C PRO A 61 -16.55 3.00 2.69
N THR A 62 -16.01 3.63 1.65
CA THR A 62 -16.67 3.66 0.35
C THR A 62 -16.47 2.32 -0.33
N VAL A 63 -17.53 1.76 -0.89
CA VAL A 63 -17.50 0.50 -1.62
C VAL A 63 -17.85 0.75 -3.08
N VAL A 64 -16.96 0.33 -3.98
CA VAL A 64 -17.24 0.27 -5.41
C VAL A 64 -17.49 -1.19 -5.78
N VAL A 65 -18.59 -1.44 -6.47
CA VAL A 65 -18.96 -2.76 -6.98
C VAL A 65 -19.07 -2.70 -8.50
N ARG A 66 -18.31 -3.55 -9.19
CA ARG A 66 -18.39 -3.77 -10.63
C ARG A 66 -19.43 -4.85 -10.93
N LEU A 67 -20.52 -4.44 -11.56
CA LEU A 67 -21.58 -5.37 -11.98
C LEU A 67 -21.16 -6.21 -13.19
N ASP A 68 -20.35 -5.64 -14.09
CA ASP A 68 -19.70 -6.35 -15.19
C ASP A 68 -18.16 -6.22 -15.10
N PRO A 69 -17.49 -7.12 -14.37
CA PRO A 69 -16.04 -7.06 -14.20
C PRO A 69 -15.27 -7.33 -15.51
N ILE A 70 -15.92 -7.96 -16.50
CA ILE A 70 -15.37 -8.26 -17.84
C ILE A 70 -15.52 -7.03 -18.75
N GLY A 71 -16.49 -6.16 -18.46
CA GLY A 71 -16.75 -4.93 -19.16
C GLY A 71 -15.52 -4.02 -19.29
N ARG A 72 -15.41 -3.38 -20.45
CA ARG A 72 -14.40 -2.36 -20.74
C ARG A 72 -14.74 -1.00 -20.12
N ASP A 73 -15.98 -0.80 -19.70
CA ASP A 73 -16.39 0.40 -18.98
C ASP A 73 -15.79 0.40 -17.58
N VAL A 74 -15.02 1.44 -17.26
CA VAL A 74 -14.27 1.62 -16.01
C VAL A 74 -14.75 2.82 -15.21
N THR A 75 -15.90 3.39 -15.60
CA THR A 75 -16.48 4.57 -14.94
C THR A 75 -16.87 4.28 -13.49
N ASP A 76 -17.22 3.02 -13.19
CA ASP A 76 -17.47 2.52 -11.83
C ASP A 76 -16.25 2.65 -10.90
N MET A 77 -15.02 2.63 -11.44
CA MET A 77 -13.77 2.79 -10.69
C MET A 77 -13.39 4.25 -10.42
N LEU A 78 -14.09 5.23 -11.01
CA LEU A 78 -13.79 6.65 -10.82
C LEU A 78 -13.81 7.11 -9.35
N PRO A 79 -14.74 6.65 -8.48
CA PRO A 79 -14.71 7.01 -7.06
C PRO A 79 -13.41 6.59 -6.38
N PHE A 80 -12.92 5.39 -6.68
CA PHE A 80 -11.65 4.90 -6.14
C PHE A 80 -10.46 5.69 -6.70
N ALA A 81 -10.43 5.94 -8.01
CA ALA A 81 -9.39 6.72 -8.66
C ALA A 81 -9.26 8.14 -8.08
N ARG A 82 -10.39 8.82 -7.89
CA ARG A 82 -10.42 10.16 -7.31
C ARG A 82 -10.00 10.16 -5.85
N PHE A 83 -10.44 9.17 -5.09
CA PHE A 83 -10.06 9.03 -3.69
C PHE A 83 -8.55 8.84 -3.51
N ILE A 84 -7.95 7.94 -4.29
CA ILE A 84 -6.52 7.63 -4.13
C ILE A 84 -5.65 8.80 -4.61
N GLU A 85 -6.02 9.47 -5.69
CA GLU A 85 -5.35 10.70 -6.14
C GLU A 85 -5.47 11.81 -5.09
N ALA A 86 -6.66 12.06 -4.55
CA ALA A 86 -6.86 13.06 -3.49
C ALA A 86 -6.07 12.73 -2.23
N THR A 87 -5.90 11.44 -1.89
CA THR A 87 -5.11 11.01 -0.73
C THR A 87 -3.63 11.26 -0.95
N VAL A 88 -3.09 10.93 -2.13
CA VAL A 88 -1.71 11.25 -2.49
C VAL A 88 -1.46 12.75 -2.49
N GLN A 89 -2.40 13.55 -3.02
CA GLN A 89 -2.27 15.01 -3.00
C GLN A 89 -2.26 15.55 -1.56
N ARG A 90 -3.10 15.01 -0.66
CA ARG A 90 -3.08 15.40 0.74
C ARG A 90 -1.74 15.08 1.42
N SER A 91 -1.15 13.91 1.16
CA SER A 91 0.15 13.56 1.75
C SER A 91 1.27 14.46 1.23
N ILE A 92 1.24 14.81 -0.06
CA ILE A 92 2.20 15.75 -0.65
C ILE A 92 2.07 17.14 0.00
N VAL A 93 0.84 17.65 0.15
CA VAL A 93 0.59 18.97 0.76
C VAL A 93 1.00 19.00 2.23
N ALA A 94 0.79 17.91 2.96
CA ALA A 94 1.17 17.78 4.36
C ALA A 94 2.68 17.55 4.58
N ASP A 95 3.45 17.32 3.51
CA ASP A 95 4.85 16.88 3.57
C ASP A 95 5.05 15.69 4.54
N ALA A 96 4.07 14.78 4.54
CA ALA A 96 3.96 13.70 5.50
C ALA A 96 3.88 12.34 4.80
N PRO A 97 4.43 11.27 5.40
CA PRO A 97 4.29 9.93 4.83
C PRO A 97 2.81 9.52 4.79
N MET A 98 2.42 8.84 3.72
CA MET A 98 1.10 8.19 3.64
C MET A 98 1.19 6.79 4.20
N ARG A 99 0.24 6.40 5.05
CA ARG A 99 0.09 5.02 5.52
C ARG A 99 -1.12 4.38 4.85
N ILE A 100 -0.90 3.24 4.21
CA ILE A 100 -1.97 2.44 3.60
C ILE A 100 -2.04 1.12 4.36
N TRP A 101 -3.19 0.86 4.96
CA TRP A 101 -3.49 -0.41 5.60
C TRP A 101 -4.17 -1.34 4.62
N ILE A 102 -3.58 -2.53 4.44
CA ILE A 102 -4.08 -3.55 3.53
C ILE A 102 -4.22 -4.85 4.32
N PRO A 103 -5.46 -5.33 4.56
CA PRO A 103 -5.70 -6.47 5.45
C PRO A 103 -5.27 -7.81 4.90
N HIS A 104 -5.18 -7.94 3.57
CA HIS A 104 -5.01 -9.22 2.90
C HIS A 104 -3.99 -9.09 1.77
N ALA A 105 -3.07 -10.04 1.67
CA ALA A 105 -2.06 -10.09 0.60
C ALA A 105 -2.70 -10.08 -0.80
N VAL A 106 -3.86 -10.74 -0.95
CA VAL A 106 -4.63 -10.75 -2.21
C VAL A 106 -5.05 -9.35 -2.66
N THR A 107 -5.24 -8.40 -1.73
CA THR A 107 -5.51 -7.00 -2.09
C THR A 107 -4.28 -6.33 -2.71
N LEU A 108 -3.07 -6.66 -2.26
CA LEU A 108 -1.84 -6.16 -2.90
C LEU A 108 -1.71 -6.69 -4.33
N GLU A 109 -1.94 -7.98 -4.54
CA GLU A 109 -1.95 -8.59 -5.87
C GLU A 109 -2.98 -7.91 -6.78
N ALA A 110 -4.18 -7.66 -6.25
CA ALA A 110 -5.24 -6.98 -6.98
C ALA A 110 -4.87 -5.53 -7.36
N LEU A 111 -4.18 -4.80 -6.47
CA LEU A 111 -3.64 -3.46 -6.78
C LEU A 111 -2.56 -3.53 -7.85
N ASP A 112 -1.70 -4.53 -7.84
CA ASP A 112 -0.68 -4.73 -8.88
C ASP A 112 -1.32 -4.99 -10.26
N VAL A 113 -2.33 -5.86 -10.31
CA VAL A 113 -3.13 -6.12 -11.52
C VAL A 113 -3.78 -4.84 -12.04
N LEU A 114 -4.42 -4.05 -11.17
CA LEU A 114 -4.99 -2.75 -11.55
C LEU A 114 -3.92 -1.81 -12.10
N GLY A 115 -2.76 -1.80 -11.44
CA GLY A 115 -1.61 -1.00 -11.86
C GLY A 115 -1.16 -1.36 -13.26
N HIS A 116 -0.91 -2.65 -13.51
CA HIS A 116 -0.53 -3.18 -14.81
C HIS A 116 -1.57 -2.92 -15.91
N ARG A 117 -2.86 -3.01 -15.58
CA ARG A 117 -3.96 -2.85 -16.54
C ARG A 117 -4.16 -1.41 -17.00
N TYR A 118 -4.04 -0.43 -16.09
CA TYR A 118 -4.50 0.93 -16.37
C TYR A 118 -3.41 1.97 -16.59
N TRP A 119 -2.20 1.79 -16.07
CA TRP A 119 -1.15 2.82 -16.12
C TRP A 119 -0.72 3.26 -17.54
N ARG A 120 -0.92 2.40 -18.56
CA ARG A 120 -0.64 2.70 -19.97
C ARG A 120 -1.88 2.64 -20.86
N ASN A 121 -3.07 2.56 -20.28
CA ASN A 121 -4.30 2.40 -21.04
C ASN A 121 -4.74 3.72 -21.67
N GLN A 122 -4.43 3.90 -22.96
CA GLN A 122 -4.76 5.11 -23.72
C GLN A 122 -6.28 5.32 -23.92
N GLN A 123 -7.10 4.30 -23.68
CA GLN A 123 -8.56 4.38 -23.81
C GLN A 123 -9.26 4.70 -22.48
N ALA A 124 -8.53 4.68 -21.37
CA ALA A 124 -9.09 4.98 -20.06
C ALA A 124 -9.07 6.50 -19.78
N PRO A 125 -10.02 7.02 -18.98
CA PRO A 125 -9.95 8.38 -18.46
C PRO A 125 -8.62 8.65 -17.73
N ALA A 126 -8.15 9.90 -17.76
CA ALA A 126 -6.88 10.28 -17.15
C ALA A 126 -6.82 9.92 -15.65
N GLU A 127 -7.92 10.05 -14.92
CA GLU A 127 -8.01 9.66 -13.51
C GLU A 127 -7.73 8.16 -13.31
N ILE A 128 -8.22 7.31 -14.22
CA ILE A 128 -8.03 5.86 -14.18
C ILE A 128 -6.58 5.49 -14.52
N VAL A 129 -5.97 6.19 -15.47
CA VAL A 129 -4.56 5.99 -15.80
C VAL A 129 -3.68 6.31 -14.59
N ARG A 130 -3.92 7.45 -13.94
CA ARG A 130 -3.23 7.83 -12.70
C ARG A 130 -3.47 6.87 -11.55
N MET A 131 -4.70 6.41 -11.38
CA MET A 131 -5.01 5.35 -10.42
C MET A 131 -4.14 4.12 -10.68
N GLY A 132 -3.97 3.71 -11.93
CA GLY A 132 -3.07 2.62 -12.31
C GLY A 132 -1.61 2.88 -11.90
N GLU A 133 -1.09 4.09 -12.16
CA GLU A 133 0.26 4.47 -11.73
C GLU A 133 0.42 4.38 -10.21
N ILE A 134 -0.54 4.92 -9.45
CA ILE A 134 -0.51 4.91 -7.98
C ILE A 134 -0.60 3.47 -7.44
N CYS A 135 -1.51 2.65 -7.97
CA CYS A 135 -1.65 1.26 -7.52
C CYS A 135 -0.38 0.44 -7.76
N ARG A 136 0.29 0.66 -8.90
CA ARG A 136 1.57 0.04 -9.22
C ARG A 136 2.67 0.46 -8.24
N ILE A 137 2.74 1.74 -7.87
CA ILE A 137 3.70 2.23 -6.87
C ILE A 137 3.43 1.56 -5.53
N ILE A 138 2.18 1.51 -5.07
CA ILE A 138 1.81 0.89 -3.80
C ILE A 138 2.21 -0.58 -3.76
N ALA A 139 1.88 -1.34 -4.82
CA ALA A 139 2.24 -2.75 -4.91
C ALA A 139 3.77 -2.94 -4.91
N HIS A 140 4.51 -2.10 -5.65
CA HIS A 140 5.96 -2.17 -5.68
C HIS A 140 6.59 -1.90 -4.32
N GLU A 141 6.22 -0.80 -3.66
CA GLU A 141 6.74 -0.42 -2.33
C GLU A 141 6.43 -1.48 -1.27
N ALA A 142 5.27 -2.14 -1.34
CA ALA A 142 4.91 -3.21 -0.42
C ALA A 142 5.75 -4.50 -0.59
N THR A 143 6.41 -4.68 -1.74
CA THR A 143 7.29 -5.84 -2.02
C THR A 143 8.75 -5.60 -1.68
N ILE A 144 9.14 -4.37 -1.34
CA ILE A 144 10.51 -4.02 -0.93
C ILE A 144 10.64 -4.32 0.58
N PRO A 145 11.53 -5.24 0.99
CA PRO A 145 11.71 -5.64 2.39
C PRO A 145 12.42 -4.60 3.26
#